data_AF-A0A3M6W8G9-F1
#
_entry.id   AF-A0A3M6W8G9-F1
#
_cell.length_a   1.000
_cell.length_b   1.000
_cell.length_c   1.000
_cell.angle_alpha   90.00
_cell.angle_beta   90.00
_cell.angle_gamma   90.00
#
_symmetry.space_group_name_H-M   'P 1'
#
loop_
_entity.id
_entity.type
_entity.pdbx_description
1 polymer ?
#
loop_
_entity_poly.entity_id
_entity_poly.type
_entity_poly.pdbx_seq_one_letter_code
_entity_poly.pdbx_strand_id
1 'polypeptide(L)'
;MRFITKIWHPNVSSQTGAICLDTLGNAWSPVLTLKSALISLQSLLSSPEPKDPQDAEVASMLLTRPEEFQHVAREWAQKYAGAPVPAPGSGKTGGGGSGGDDEASLQNKKKLEDKERKRAEDRRRREAYHGYNPAMIDRFTSMGFQVEQVVSAFEYIGIDKADGEEYELEEEYIGDVTARLFGEM
;
A
#
# COMPACT_ATOMS: atom_id res chain seq x y z
N MET A 1 -23.75 2.02 -12.00
CA MET A 1 -23.82 1.34 -10.69
C MET A 1 -24.20 2.37 -9.64
N ARG A 2 -24.97 2.01 -8.61
CA ARG A 2 -25.31 2.93 -7.51
C ARG A 2 -25.41 2.19 -6.20
N PHE A 3 -25.18 2.89 -5.10
CA PHE A 3 -25.48 2.38 -3.76
C PHE A 3 -26.99 2.41 -3.50
N ILE A 4 -27.51 1.31 -2.98
CA ILE A 4 -28.86 1.24 -2.40
C ILE A 4 -28.77 1.62 -0.92
N THR A 5 -27.77 1.08 -0.23
CA THR A 5 -27.44 1.43 1.15
C THR A 5 -26.87 2.84 1.21
N LYS A 6 -27.44 3.70 2.08
CA LYS A 6 -26.93 5.04 2.30
C LYS A 6 -25.50 5.00 2.85
N ILE A 7 -24.63 5.86 2.34
CA ILE A 7 -23.23 5.95 2.73
C ILE A 7 -22.77 7.41 2.78
N TRP A 8 -21.89 7.72 3.73
CA TRP A 8 -21.25 9.02 3.87
C TRP A 8 -19.84 8.94 3.28
N HIS A 9 -19.68 9.30 2.01
CA HIS A 9 -18.41 9.17 1.29
C HIS A 9 -18.25 10.26 0.23
N PRO A 10 -17.08 10.92 0.08
CA PRO A 10 -16.89 12.03 -0.88
C PRO A 10 -17.22 11.67 -2.33
N ASN A 11 -16.91 10.45 -2.76
CA ASN A 11 -17.16 9.98 -4.14
C ASN A 11 -18.51 9.26 -4.31
N VAL A 12 -19.40 9.31 -3.31
CA VAL A 12 -20.76 8.75 -3.40
C VAL A 12 -21.78 9.78 -2.91
N SER A 13 -22.80 10.06 -3.71
CA SER A 13 -23.88 10.98 -3.31
C SER A 13 -24.60 10.45 -2.07
N SER A 14 -24.60 11.23 -0.99
CA SER A 14 -25.30 10.90 0.27
C SER A 14 -26.82 10.80 0.12
N GLN A 15 -27.38 11.48 -0.90
CA GLN A 15 -28.81 11.53 -1.19
C GLN A 15 -29.27 10.40 -2.13
N THR A 16 -28.51 10.15 -3.21
CA THR A 16 -28.95 9.28 -4.32
C THR A 16 -28.19 7.95 -4.40
N GLY A 17 -27.02 7.86 -3.75
CA GLY A 17 -26.10 6.72 -3.89
C GLY A 17 -25.39 6.67 -5.24
N ALA A 18 -25.49 7.72 -6.08
CA ALA A 18 -24.74 7.84 -7.32
C ALA A 18 -23.22 7.86 -7.04
N ILE A 19 -22.45 7.23 -7.91
CA ILE A 19 -20.98 7.13 -7.81
C ILE A 19 -20.41 7.81 -9.04
N CYS A 20 -19.51 8.76 -8.84
CA CYS A 20 -18.67 9.26 -9.93
C CYS A 20 -17.45 8.33 -10.02
N LEU A 21 -17.47 7.37 -10.94
CA LEU A 21 -16.33 6.49 -11.16
C LEU A 21 -16.16 6.24 -12.66
N ASP A 22 -15.01 6.66 -13.19
CA ASP A 22 -14.69 6.59 -14.62
C ASP A 22 -14.75 5.18 -15.20
N THR A 23 -14.57 4.14 -14.39
CA THR A 23 -14.58 2.73 -14.83
C THR A 23 -15.93 2.25 -15.39
N LEU A 24 -17.03 2.99 -15.16
CA LEU A 24 -18.35 2.67 -15.71
C LEU A 24 -18.84 3.67 -16.77
N GLY A 25 -18.11 4.77 -16.96
CA GLY A 25 -18.39 5.77 -17.99
C GLY A 25 -17.37 5.66 -19.12
N ASN A 26 -16.37 6.54 -19.12
CA ASN A 26 -15.40 6.66 -20.21
C ASN A 26 -14.29 5.60 -20.19
N ALA A 27 -13.99 5.00 -19.03
CA ALA A 27 -12.97 3.96 -18.89
C ALA A 27 -13.55 2.54 -18.87
N TRP A 28 -14.81 2.37 -19.29
CA TRP A 28 -15.42 1.05 -19.38
C TRP A 28 -14.83 0.25 -20.56
N SER A 29 -14.37 -0.96 -20.28
CA SER A 29 -13.85 -1.92 -21.27
C SER A 29 -14.64 -3.23 -21.17
N PRO A 30 -14.93 -3.93 -22.29
CA PRO A 30 -15.60 -5.23 -22.28
C PRO A 30 -14.82 -6.33 -21.54
N VAL A 31 -13.54 -6.07 -21.21
CA VAL A 31 -12.71 -6.95 -20.37
C VAL A 31 -13.02 -6.79 -18.87
N LEU A 32 -13.67 -5.68 -18.46
CA LEU A 32 -14.04 -5.44 -17.07
C LEU A 32 -15.16 -6.40 -16.65
N THR A 33 -14.84 -7.24 -15.68
CA THR A 33 -15.79 -8.16 -15.04
C THR A 33 -16.50 -7.49 -13.87
N LEU A 34 -17.62 -8.08 -13.44
CA LEU A 34 -18.30 -7.66 -12.21
C LEU A 34 -17.35 -7.71 -10.99
N LYS A 35 -16.47 -8.72 -10.93
CA LYS A 35 -15.48 -8.86 -9.85
C LYS A 35 -14.49 -7.70 -9.84
N SER A 36 -13.92 -7.33 -10.99
CA SER A 36 -13.00 -6.18 -11.06
C SER A 36 -13.69 -4.87 -10.70
N ALA A 37 -14.96 -4.68 -11.12
CA ALA A 37 -15.73 -3.49 -10.76
C ALA A 37 -15.98 -3.39 -9.23
N LEU A 38 -16.29 -4.51 -8.57
CA LEU A 38 -16.48 -4.55 -7.11
C LEU A 38 -15.18 -4.31 -6.33
N ILE A 39 -14.04 -4.82 -6.83
CA ILE A 39 -12.73 -4.55 -6.24
C ILE A 39 -12.38 -3.07 -6.36
N SER A 40 -12.56 -2.45 -7.54
CA SER A 40 -12.36 -1.01 -7.72
C SER A 40 -13.24 -0.19 -6.77
N LEU A 41 -14.49 -0.61 -6.56
CA LEU A 41 -15.38 0.03 -5.60
C LEU A 41 -14.87 -0.10 -4.16
N GLN A 42 -14.39 -1.28 -3.76
CA GLN A 42 -13.81 -1.49 -2.43
C GLN A 42 -12.56 -0.62 -2.21
N SER A 43 -11.70 -0.50 -3.22
CA SER A 43 -10.54 0.39 -3.20
C SER A 43 -10.98 1.85 -3.03
N LEU A 44 -12.00 2.30 -3.75
CA LEU A 44 -12.55 3.65 -3.62
C LEU A 44 -13.04 3.92 -2.18
N LEU A 45 -13.77 2.97 -1.58
CA LEU A 45 -14.27 3.12 -0.21
C LEU A 45 -13.15 3.16 0.85
N SER A 46 -12.01 2.54 0.55
CA SER A 46 -10.85 2.51 1.44
C SER A 46 -9.96 3.74 1.29
N SER A 47 -10.07 4.45 0.17
CA SER A 47 -9.21 5.58 -0.20
C SER A 47 -10.02 6.60 -1.00
N PRO A 48 -10.74 7.52 -0.31
CA PRO A 48 -11.53 8.55 -0.96
C PRO A 48 -10.66 9.54 -1.73
N GLU A 49 -11.17 10.06 -2.84
CA GLU A 49 -10.53 11.11 -3.64
C GLU A 49 -11.31 12.44 -3.47
N PRO A 50 -10.90 13.31 -2.53
CA PRO A 50 -11.63 14.54 -2.24
C PRO A 50 -11.44 15.64 -3.29
N LYS A 51 -10.49 15.51 -4.22
CA LYS A 51 -10.27 16.51 -5.29
C LYS A 51 -11.28 16.41 -6.43
N ASP A 52 -11.91 15.24 -6.60
CA ASP A 52 -12.99 15.01 -7.56
C ASP A 52 -14.22 14.38 -6.87
N PRO A 53 -14.94 15.18 -6.06
CA PRO A 53 -16.01 14.65 -5.23
C PRO A 53 -17.34 14.51 -5.99
N GLN A 54 -18.08 13.46 -5.68
CA GLN A 54 -19.49 13.34 -6.05
C GLN A 54 -20.39 14.12 -5.08
N ASP A 55 -19.98 14.24 -3.81
CA ASP A 55 -20.67 14.98 -2.77
C ASP A 55 -19.73 16.03 -2.15
N ALA A 56 -19.93 17.28 -2.56
CA ALA A 56 -19.06 18.39 -2.19
C ALA A 56 -19.10 18.71 -0.68
N GLU A 57 -20.23 18.49 -0.02
CA GLU A 57 -20.36 18.74 1.42
C GLU A 57 -19.55 17.71 2.22
N VAL A 58 -19.69 16.43 1.85
CA VAL A 58 -18.94 15.33 2.47
C VAL A 58 -17.43 15.51 2.24
N ALA A 59 -17.03 15.90 1.02
CA ALA A 59 -15.63 16.16 0.69
C ALA A 59 -15.07 17.36 1.47
N SER A 60 -15.83 18.44 1.60
CA SER A 60 -15.46 19.60 2.41
C SER A 60 -15.26 19.22 3.88
N MET A 61 -16.16 18.39 4.44
CA MET A 61 -16.02 17.88 5.79
C MET A 61 -14.76 17.02 5.96
N LEU A 62 -14.45 16.13 5.01
CA LEU A 62 -13.24 15.32 5.05
C LEU A 62 -11.96 16.19 5.06
N LEU A 63 -11.92 17.24 4.25
CA LEU A 63 -10.75 18.12 4.14
C LEU A 63 -10.59 19.07 5.33
N THR A 64 -11.70 19.58 5.88
CA THR A 64 -11.67 20.58 6.96
C THR A 64 -11.71 19.97 8.35
N ARG A 65 -12.48 18.89 8.53
CA ARG A 65 -12.79 18.26 9.82
C ARG A 65 -12.78 16.72 9.68
N PRO A 66 -11.60 16.11 9.48
CA PRO A 66 -11.47 14.68 9.20
C PRO A 66 -12.00 13.78 10.33
N GLU A 67 -11.96 14.25 11.58
CA GLU A 67 -12.42 13.48 12.74
C GLU A 67 -13.94 13.42 12.84
N GLU A 68 -14.59 14.54 12.56
CA GLU A 68 -16.04 14.62 12.45
C GLU A 68 -16.53 13.78 11.28
N PHE A 69 -15.83 13.84 10.13
CA PHE A 69 -16.10 12.95 9.01
C PHE A 69 -16.04 11.48 9.44
N GLN A 70 -15.00 11.05 10.16
CA GLN A 70 -14.88 9.66 10.64
C GLN A 70 -16.01 9.27 11.59
N HIS A 71 -16.43 10.19 12.46
CA HIS A 71 -17.55 9.96 13.37
C HIS A 71 -18.86 9.76 12.59
N VAL A 72 -19.22 10.72 11.74
CA VAL A 72 -20.46 10.67 10.94
C VAL A 72 -20.47 9.47 9.99
N ALA A 73 -19.33 9.18 9.33
CA ALA A 73 -19.22 8.02 8.44
C ALA A 73 -19.43 6.70 9.20
N ARG A 74 -18.91 6.60 10.43
CA ARG A 74 -19.12 5.44 11.29
C ARG A 74 -20.57 5.33 11.75
N GLU A 75 -21.20 6.42 12.15
CA GLU A 75 -22.62 6.44 12.52
C GLU A 75 -23.50 5.99 11.35
N TRP A 76 -23.22 6.46 10.14
CA TRP A 76 -23.91 6.02 8.94
C TRP A 76 -23.69 4.53 8.65
N ALA A 77 -22.46 4.03 8.81
CA ALA A 77 -22.16 2.62 8.64
C ALA A 77 -22.92 1.74 9.64
N GLN A 78 -23.04 2.18 10.89
CA GLN A 78 -23.84 1.47 11.90
C GLN A 78 -25.34 1.50 11.56
N LYS A 79 -25.86 2.68 11.23
CA LYS A 79 -27.29 2.91 10.99
C LYS A 79 -27.81 2.25 9.72
N TYR A 80 -27.04 2.28 8.64
CA TYR A 80 -27.51 1.83 7.32
C TYR A 80 -26.86 0.52 6.85
N ALA A 81 -25.67 0.17 7.33
CA ALA A 81 -24.91 -0.99 6.87
C ALA A 81 -24.66 -2.05 7.96
N GLY A 82 -25.18 -1.87 9.18
CA GLY A 82 -25.05 -2.84 10.27
C GLY A 82 -23.63 -3.01 10.78
N ALA A 83 -22.78 -1.98 10.66
CA ALA A 83 -21.43 -2.02 11.20
C ALA A 83 -21.44 -2.24 12.72
N PRO A 84 -20.49 -3.01 13.26
CA PRO A 84 -20.43 -3.27 14.69
C PRO A 84 -20.19 -1.98 15.47
N VAL A 85 -20.90 -1.84 16.59
CA VAL A 85 -20.66 -0.75 17.54
C VAL A 85 -19.31 -1.01 18.22
N PRO A 86 -18.35 -0.06 18.16
CA PRO A 86 -17.09 -0.21 18.88
C PRO A 86 -17.36 -0.34 20.38
N ALA A 87 -16.64 -1.24 21.05
CA ALA A 87 -16.78 -1.47 22.48
C ALA A 87 -16.53 -0.15 23.25
N PRO A 88 -17.28 0.11 24.35
CA PRO A 88 -17.03 1.26 25.20
C PRO A 88 -15.59 1.19 25.73
N GLY A 89 -14.70 2.03 25.18
CA GLY A 89 -13.26 2.03 25.48
C GLY A 89 -12.33 1.93 24.27
N SER A 90 -12.83 1.64 23.05
CA SER A 90 -11.98 1.59 21.84
C SER A 90 -11.98 2.90 21.03
N GLY A 91 -12.35 4.02 21.66
CA GLY A 91 -12.30 5.35 21.06
C GLY A 91 -10.87 5.86 21.00
N LYS A 92 -10.12 5.47 19.96
CA LYS A 92 -9.03 6.34 19.48
C LYS A 92 -9.68 7.56 18.83
N THR A 93 -9.80 8.62 19.61
CA THR A 93 -9.95 9.98 19.14
C THR A 93 -8.61 10.41 18.54
N GLY A 94 -8.53 10.55 17.21
CA GLY A 94 -8.00 11.84 16.77
C GLY A 94 -9.08 12.85 17.18
N GLY A 95 -8.83 13.99 17.81
CA GLY A 95 -7.59 14.76 17.93
C GLY A 95 -7.93 16.26 18.00
N GLY A 96 -7.94 16.85 19.20
CA GLY A 96 -8.27 18.26 19.33
C GLY A 96 -8.13 18.87 20.72
N GLY A 97 -6.91 18.86 21.29
CA GLY A 97 -6.38 20.01 22.05
C GLY A 97 -6.81 20.21 23.51
N SER A 98 -6.28 19.41 24.43
CA SER A 98 -5.67 19.88 25.70
C SER A 98 -4.89 18.73 26.35
N GLY A 99 -3.59 18.62 26.02
CA GLY A 99 -2.71 17.50 26.40
C GLY A 99 -1.74 17.11 25.27
N GLY A 100 -1.07 18.10 24.68
CA GLY A 100 -0.40 18.04 23.37
C GLY A 100 0.93 17.28 23.33
N ASP A 101 1.32 16.62 24.41
CA ASP A 101 2.68 16.14 24.64
C ASP A 101 2.82 14.62 24.45
N ASP A 102 1.77 13.83 24.69
CA ASP A 102 1.90 12.37 24.82
C ASP A 102 1.53 11.58 23.54
N GLU A 103 0.47 11.97 22.82
CA GLU A 103 -0.03 11.16 21.69
C GLU A 103 0.75 11.39 20.39
N ALA A 104 1.15 12.64 20.12
CA ALA A 104 2.08 12.97 19.04
C ALA A 104 3.45 12.30 19.26
N SER A 105 3.86 12.17 20.53
CA SER A 105 5.08 11.45 20.91
C SER A 105 4.98 9.96 20.60
N LEU A 106 3.84 9.30 20.87
CA LEU A 106 3.62 7.88 20.55
C LEU A 106 3.53 7.59 19.05
N GLN A 107 2.87 8.44 18.26
CA GLN A 107 2.79 8.26 16.81
C GLN A 107 4.13 8.53 16.12
N ASN A 108 4.85 9.57 16.56
CA ASN A 108 6.22 9.82 16.11
C ASN A 108 7.16 8.69 16.52
N LYS A 109 7.01 8.15 17.75
CA LYS A 109 7.77 7.01 18.23
C LYS A 109 7.53 5.76 17.38
N LYS A 110 6.28 5.42 17.07
CA LYS A 110 5.97 4.27 16.21
C LYS A 110 6.51 4.47 14.78
N LYS A 111 6.39 5.69 14.23
CA LYS A 111 6.92 6.02 12.90
C LYS A 111 8.46 6.00 12.85
N LEU A 112 9.11 6.40 13.95
CA LEU A 112 10.55 6.30 14.13
C LEU A 112 10.97 4.83 14.24
N GLU A 113 10.27 4.03 15.04
CA GLU A 113 10.52 2.59 15.21
C GLU A 113 10.33 1.82 13.89
N ASP A 114 9.29 2.10 13.11
CA ASP A 114 9.06 1.50 11.79
C ASP A 114 10.13 1.93 10.78
N LYS A 115 10.54 3.21 10.82
CA LYS A 115 11.62 3.74 9.98
C LYS A 115 12.97 3.14 10.37
N GLU A 116 13.23 2.91 11.65
CA GLU A 116 14.43 2.25 12.16
C GLU A 116 14.44 0.77 11.81
N ARG A 117 13.31 0.07 11.92
CA ARG A 117 13.16 -1.31 11.46
C ARG A 117 13.45 -1.44 9.97
N LYS A 118 12.85 -0.57 9.15
CA LYS A 118 13.10 -0.56 7.71
C LYS A 118 14.56 -0.26 7.38
N ARG A 119 15.19 0.70 8.06
CA ARG A 119 16.63 1.01 7.90
C ARG A 119 17.54 -0.14 8.35
N ALA A 120 17.17 -0.85 9.42
CA ALA A 120 17.92 -2.00 9.90
C ALA A 120 17.79 -3.18 8.94
N GLU A 121 16.59 -3.40 8.38
CA GLU A 121 16.33 -4.38 7.34
C GLU A 121 17.08 -4.06 6.04
N ASP A 122 17.03 -2.82 5.58
CA ASP A 122 17.78 -2.35 4.41
C ASP A 122 19.30 -2.49 4.62
N ARG A 123 19.80 -2.20 5.82
CA ARG A 123 21.22 -2.38 6.16
C ARG A 123 21.61 -3.85 6.16
N ARG A 124 20.81 -4.71 6.81
CA ARG A 124 21.03 -6.17 6.83
C ARG A 124 20.99 -6.76 5.42
N ARG A 125 20.06 -6.29 4.59
CA ARG A 125 19.92 -6.70 3.19
C ARG A 125 21.15 -6.28 2.36
N ARG A 126 21.68 -5.07 2.55
CA ARG A 126 22.92 -4.61 1.90
C ARG A 126 24.16 -5.37 2.36
N GLU A 127 24.26 -5.72 3.65
CA GLU A 127 25.34 -6.57 4.16
C GLU A 127 25.28 -7.97 3.51
N ALA A 128 24.07 -8.51 3.34
CA ALA A 128 23.84 -9.80 2.67
C ALA A 128 24.15 -9.77 1.17
N TYR A 129 24.43 -8.62 0.56
CA TYR A 129 24.83 -8.55 -0.85
C TYR A 129 26.33 -8.75 -1.06
N HIS A 130 27.13 -8.88 0.00
CA HIS A 130 28.56 -9.23 -0.10
C HIS A 130 29.39 -8.36 -1.07
N GLY A 131 28.97 -7.10 -1.28
CA GLY A 131 29.60 -6.13 -2.19
C GLY A 131 29.03 -6.11 -3.62
N TYR A 132 28.08 -6.98 -3.95
CA TYR A 132 27.40 -7.00 -5.25
C TYR A 132 26.38 -5.86 -5.38
N ASN A 133 26.20 -5.39 -6.62
CA ASN A 133 25.23 -4.35 -6.91
C ASN A 133 23.79 -4.79 -6.55
N PRO A 134 23.03 -3.97 -5.82
CA PRO A 134 21.63 -4.22 -5.48
C PRO A 134 20.72 -4.54 -6.67
N ALA A 135 20.84 -3.82 -7.79
CA ALA A 135 20.00 -4.02 -8.97
C ALA A 135 20.21 -5.40 -9.60
N MET A 136 21.44 -5.92 -9.56
CA MET A 136 21.74 -7.27 -10.08
C MET A 136 21.14 -8.35 -9.19
N ILE A 137 21.32 -8.25 -7.87
CA ILE A 137 20.72 -9.20 -6.91
C ILE A 137 19.18 -9.10 -6.92
N ASP A 138 18.65 -7.88 -7.03
CA ASP A 138 17.21 -7.60 -7.04
C ASP A 138 16.50 -8.22 -8.25
N ARG A 139 17.15 -8.33 -9.42
CA ARG A 139 16.61 -9.04 -10.58
C ARG A 139 16.30 -10.50 -10.25
N PHE A 140 17.21 -11.21 -9.59
CA PHE A 140 17.01 -12.61 -9.22
C PHE A 140 16.06 -12.78 -8.03
N THR A 141 16.14 -11.91 -7.02
CA THR A 141 15.21 -11.99 -5.88
C THR A 141 13.77 -11.64 -6.28
N SER A 142 13.57 -10.79 -7.30
CA SER A 142 12.25 -10.53 -7.88
C SER A 142 11.61 -11.77 -8.51
N MET A 143 12.42 -12.73 -8.96
CA MET A 143 11.97 -14.03 -9.45
C MET A 143 11.65 -15.03 -8.32
N GLY A 144 11.83 -14.63 -7.06
CA GLY A 144 11.49 -15.43 -5.88
C GLY A 144 12.69 -16.15 -5.23
N PHE A 145 13.91 -15.95 -5.73
CA PHE A 145 15.12 -16.52 -5.12
C PHE A 145 15.54 -15.76 -3.87
N GLN A 146 16.08 -16.47 -2.87
CA GLN A 146 16.59 -15.82 -1.66
C GLN A 146 17.95 -15.16 -1.93
N VAL A 147 18.21 -14.01 -1.29
CA VAL A 147 19.47 -13.24 -1.45
C VAL A 147 20.70 -14.12 -1.26
N GLU A 148 20.72 -14.97 -0.24
CA GLU A 148 21.84 -15.87 0.06
C GLU A 148 22.12 -16.87 -1.08
N GLN A 149 21.07 -17.36 -1.74
CA GLN A 149 21.21 -18.28 -2.87
C GLN A 149 21.78 -17.57 -4.11
N VAL A 150 21.32 -16.35 -4.36
CA VAL A 150 21.79 -15.52 -5.48
C VAL A 150 23.26 -15.15 -5.28
N VAL A 151 23.63 -14.69 -4.09
CA VAL A 151 25.03 -14.34 -3.78
C VAL A 151 25.93 -15.57 -3.85
N SER A 152 25.49 -16.72 -3.35
CA SER A 152 26.25 -17.97 -3.48
C SER A 152 26.44 -18.39 -4.95
N ALA A 153 25.44 -18.19 -5.81
CA ALA A 153 25.56 -18.46 -7.23
C ALA A 153 26.54 -17.49 -7.92
N PHE A 154 26.50 -16.20 -7.57
CA PHE A 154 27.41 -15.17 -8.07
C PHE A 154 28.87 -15.46 -7.69
N GLU A 155 29.12 -15.86 -6.44
CA GLU A 155 30.46 -16.24 -5.97
C GLU A 155 30.97 -17.52 -6.66
N TYR A 156 30.09 -18.49 -6.92
CA TYR A 156 30.44 -19.73 -7.61
C TYR A 156 30.84 -19.50 -9.07
N ILE A 157 30.11 -18.61 -9.76
CA ILE A 157 30.34 -18.27 -11.17
C ILE A 157 31.51 -17.28 -11.33
N GLY A 158 31.94 -16.64 -10.24
CA GLY A 158 33.04 -15.69 -10.26
C GLY A 158 32.64 -14.32 -10.80
N ILE A 159 31.37 -13.92 -10.58
CA ILE A 159 30.88 -12.60 -10.93
C ILE A 159 31.65 -11.54 -10.13
N ASP A 160 32.15 -10.51 -10.82
CA ASP A 160 32.87 -9.41 -10.19
C ASP A 160 31.93 -8.61 -9.26
N LYS A 161 32.46 -8.20 -8.12
CA LYS A 161 31.72 -7.37 -7.16
C LYS A 161 31.66 -5.93 -7.66
N ALA A 162 32.63 -5.50 -8.48
CA ALA A 162 32.73 -4.16 -9.06
C ALA A 162 32.52 -3.03 -8.02
N ASP A 163 32.93 -3.24 -6.76
CA ASP A 163 32.68 -2.36 -5.62
C ASP A 163 31.20 -1.91 -5.44
N GLY A 164 30.25 -2.67 -6.00
CA GLY A 164 28.82 -2.35 -6.00
C GLY A 164 28.36 -1.46 -7.16
N GLU A 165 29.24 -1.11 -8.10
CA GLU A 165 28.89 -0.37 -9.32
C GLU A 165 27.99 -1.20 -10.25
N GLU A 166 27.12 -0.52 -11.00
CA GLU A 166 26.18 -1.19 -11.90
C GLU A 166 26.89 -1.53 -13.22
N TYR A 167 26.85 -2.81 -13.59
CA TYR A 167 27.28 -3.26 -14.90
C TYR A 167 26.31 -4.32 -15.42
N GLU A 168 26.25 -4.45 -16.75
CA GLU A 168 25.41 -5.45 -17.39
C GLU A 168 26.15 -6.79 -17.40
N LEU A 169 25.54 -7.80 -16.76
CA LEU A 169 25.97 -9.18 -16.92
C LEU A 169 25.67 -9.64 -18.35
N GLU A 170 26.65 -10.25 -19.01
CA GLU A 170 26.43 -10.86 -20.32
C GLU A 170 25.41 -12.01 -20.18
N GLU A 171 24.64 -12.27 -21.25
CA GLU A 171 23.56 -13.26 -21.25
C GLU A 171 24.04 -14.67 -20.84
N GLU A 172 25.30 -15.00 -21.12
CA GLU A 172 25.95 -16.25 -20.72
C GLU A 172 26.01 -16.40 -19.19
N TYR A 173 26.50 -15.37 -18.48
CA TYR A 173 26.56 -15.37 -17.02
C TYR A 173 25.18 -15.39 -16.36
N ILE A 174 24.18 -14.75 -16.99
CA ILE A 174 22.80 -14.80 -16.49
C ILE A 174 22.23 -16.22 -16.61
N GLY A 175 22.52 -16.90 -17.73
CA GLY A 175 22.15 -18.30 -17.96
C GLY A 175 22.76 -19.22 -16.90
N ASP A 176 24.05 -19.08 -16.64
CA ASP A 176 24.77 -19.89 -15.66
C ASP A 176 24.27 -19.66 -14.23
N VAL A 177 24.02 -18.41 -13.84
CA VAL A 177 23.46 -18.09 -12.51
C VAL A 177 22.10 -18.75 -12.35
N THR A 178 21.27 -18.66 -13.38
CA THR A 178 19.92 -19.21 -13.37
C THR A 178 19.95 -20.73 -13.26
N ALA A 179 20.78 -21.41 -14.07
CA ALA A 179 20.96 -22.86 -14.01
C ALA A 179 21.43 -23.34 -12.63
N ARG A 180 22.35 -22.60 -12.00
CA ARG A 180 22.81 -22.89 -10.63
C ARG A 180 21.70 -22.72 -9.59
N LEU A 181 20.89 -21.69 -9.71
CA LEU A 181 19.76 -21.42 -8.80
C LEU A 181 18.66 -22.49 -8.88
N PHE A 182 18.47 -23.12 -10.05
CA PHE A 182 17.56 -24.25 -10.22
C PHE A 182 18.18 -25.61 -9.86
N GLY A 183 19.47 -25.64 -9.52
CA GLY A 183 20.19 -26.87 -9.16
C GLY A 183 20.51 -27.76 -10.36
N GLU A 184 20.59 -27.16 -11.57
CA GLU A 184 20.93 -27.84 -12.82
C GLU A 184 22.45 -27.93 -13.06
N MET A 185 23.26 -27.39 -12.14
CA MET A 185 24.73 -27.42 -12.07
C MET A 185 25.25 -27.88 -10.71
#